data_AF-A0A415ER64-F1
#
_entry.id   AF-A0A415ER64-F1
#
_cell.length_a   1.000
_cell.length_b   1.000
_cell.length_c   1.000
_cell.angle_alpha   90.00
_cell.angle_beta   90.00
_cell.angle_gamma   90.00
#
_symmetry.space_group_name_H-M   'P 1'
#
loop_
_entity.id
_entity.type
_entity.pdbx_description
1 polymer ?
#
loop_
_entity_poly.entity_id
_entity_poly.type
_entity_poly.pdbx_seq_one_letter_code
_entity_poly.pdbx_strand_id
1 'polypeptide(L)'
;MRDRRKLLLAVSAPKLGLVFFVYEDGSRSEQVILNVFSDYKGTIQSDAYIPYRKLESDAYPDIMRIACLQHVKRGFIDCGKEDKDAQEVVDILNRFYREDKKHKVGVNGWTVEDHLAYRQSYAPDILQDLLEKLEEISSRKDLLPKSTLAQAVGYALNEYNAICDIFKRGDTALDNNYIERIQRYISLSFTFAPGNKFKRIG
;
A
#
# COMPACT_ATOMS: atom_id res chain seq x y z
N MET A 1 -11.01 -29.45 -14.71
CA MET A 1 -10.17 -29.40 -13.50
C MET A 1 -9.68 -27.97 -13.34
N ARG A 2 -10.14 -27.25 -12.31
CA ARG A 2 -9.86 -25.82 -12.12
C ARG A 2 -8.37 -25.60 -11.83
N ASP A 3 -7.76 -24.76 -12.66
CA ASP A 3 -6.45 -24.16 -12.50
C ASP A 3 -6.33 -23.51 -11.11
N ARG A 4 -5.59 -24.17 -10.20
CA ARG A 4 -5.35 -23.71 -8.83
C ARG A 4 -4.13 -22.80 -8.81
N ARG A 5 -4.33 -21.54 -9.19
CA ARG A 5 -3.48 -20.44 -8.67
C ARG A 5 -3.70 -20.38 -7.16
N LYS A 6 -2.91 -21.14 -6.40
CA LYS A 6 -2.97 -21.19 -4.93
C LYS A 6 -2.52 -19.81 -4.40
N LEU A 7 -3.49 -18.96 -4.10
CA LEU A 7 -3.26 -17.60 -3.62
C LEU A 7 -2.98 -17.64 -2.12
N LEU A 8 -1.84 -17.08 -1.73
CA LEU A 8 -1.39 -16.92 -0.35
C LEU A 8 -1.55 -15.44 0.01
N LEU A 9 -2.24 -15.12 1.11
CA LEU A 9 -2.11 -13.81 1.73
C LEU A 9 -0.75 -13.79 2.44
N ALA A 10 0.11 -12.82 2.11
CA ALA A 10 1.40 -12.66 2.77
C ALA A 10 1.37 -11.43 3.68
N VAL A 11 1.71 -11.62 4.95
CA VAL A 11 1.80 -10.57 5.96
C VAL A 11 3.23 -10.49 6.43
N SER A 12 3.86 -9.32 6.34
CA SER A 12 5.19 -9.10 6.91
C SER A 12 5.11 -8.31 8.20
N ALA A 13 5.88 -8.72 9.20
CA ALA A 13 6.19 -7.95 10.39
C ALA A 13 7.71 -7.63 10.40
N PRO A 14 8.16 -6.58 9.67
CA PRO A 14 9.57 -6.32 9.43
C PRO A 14 10.39 -6.14 10.71
N LYS A 15 9.81 -5.51 11.75
CA LYS A 15 10.47 -5.31 13.05
C LYS A 15 10.80 -6.62 13.77
N LEU A 16 10.01 -7.66 13.54
CA LEU A 16 10.23 -8.99 14.11
C LEU A 16 11.06 -9.89 13.18
N GLY A 17 11.35 -9.43 11.95
CA GLY A 17 11.97 -10.27 10.92
C GLY A 17 11.06 -11.40 10.43
N LEU A 18 9.73 -11.27 10.61
CA LEU A 18 8.78 -12.34 10.32
C LEU A 18 7.98 -12.08 9.04
N VAL A 19 7.66 -13.16 8.34
CA VAL A 19 6.73 -13.17 7.21
C VAL A 19 5.84 -14.40 7.36
N PHE A 20 4.53 -14.17 7.37
CA PHE A 20 3.53 -15.22 7.51
C PHE A 20 2.75 -15.35 6.21
N PHE A 21 2.42 -16.59 5.86
CA PHE A 21 1.56 -16.90 4.73
C PHE A 21 0.29 -17.55 5.23
N VAL A 22 -0.85 -16.94 4.89
CA VAL A 22 -2.16 -17.47 5.21
C VAL A 22 -2.71 -18.15 3.96
N TYR A 23 -3.04 -19.43 4.11
CA TYR A 23 -3.62 -20.26 3.07
C TYR A 23 -4.98 -20.79 3.53
N GLU A 24 -6.05 -20.25 2.95
CA GLU A 24 -7.44 -20.63 3.23
C GLU A 24 -8.05 -21.25 1.99
N ASP A 25 -7.50 -22.39 1.56
CA ASP A 25 -7.89 -23.12 0.34
C ASP A 25 -7.92 -22.28 -0.96
N GLY A 26 -7.11 -21.21 -0.98
CA GLY A 26 -7.03 -20.26 -2.10
C GLY A 26 -8.09 -19.14 -2.08
N SER A 27 -8.87 -19.02 -1.00
CA SER A 27 -9.81 -17.93 -0.80
C SER A 27 -9.10 -16.61 -0.51
N ARG A 28 -9.57 -15.53 -1.17
CA ARG A 28 -9.29 -14.12 -0.82
C ARG A 28 -10.54 -13.43 -0.27
N SER A 29 -11.49 -14.20 0.26
CA SER A 29 -12.71 -13.60 0.79
C SER A 29 -12.33 -12.60 1.87
N GLU A 30 -13.12 -11.53 1.93
CA GLU A 30 -12.97 -10.51 2.96
C GLU A 30 -12.86 -11.13 4.36
N GLN A 31 -13.69 -12.14 4.65
CA GLN A 31 -13.67 -12.86 5.92
C GLN A 31 -12.30 -13.43 6.29
N VAL A 32 -11.53 -13.95 5.32
CA VAL A 32 -10.19 -14.48 5.59
C VAL A 32 -9.27 -13.36 6.07
N ILE A 33 -9.31 -12.21 5.40
CA ILE A 33 -8.49 -11.05 5.78
C ILE A 33 -8.90 -10.53 7.16
N LEU A 34 -10.21 -10.39 7.40
CA LEU A 34 -10.73 -9.89 8.67
C LEU A 34 -10.41 -10.84 9.84
N ASN A 35 -10.45 -12.15 9.62
CA ASN A 35 -10.09 -13.14 10.65
C ASN A 35 -8.60 -13.08 11.01
N VAL A 36 -7.73 -12.79 10.05
CA VAL A 36 -6.28 -12.68 10.30
C VAL A 36 -5.96 -11.49 11.21
N PHE A 37 -6.74 -10.41 11.11
CA PHE A 37 -6.50 -9.17 11.83
C PHE A 37 -7.52 -8.90 12.95
N SER A 38 -8.38 -9.87 13.32
CA SER A 38 -9.49 -9.66 14.27
C SER A 38 -9.05 -9.13 15.63
N ASP A 39 -7.92 -9.64 16.13
CA ASP A 39 -7.35 -9.26 17.43
C ASP A 39 -6.07 -8.42 17.30
N TYR A 40 -5.72 -8.01 16.06
CA TYR A 40 -4.52 -7.23 15.81
C TYR A 40 -4.69 -5.78 16.27
N LYS A 41 -3.65 -5.25 16.91
CA LYS A 41 -3.57 -3.85 17.33
C LYS A 41 -2.29 -3.24 16.79
N GLY A 42 -2.40 -2.10 16.11
CA GLY A 42 -1.25 -1.39 15.56
C GLY A 42 -1.46 -0.97 14.10
N THR A 43 -0.34 -0.80 13.39
CA THR A 43 -0.35 -0.28 12.02
C THR A 43 -0.35 -1.41 10.98
N ILE A 44 -1.20 -1.30 9.96
CA ILE A 44 -1.21 -2.17 8.78
C ILE A 44 -0.94 -1.33 7.54
N GLN A 45 0.03 -1.76 6.72
CA GLN A 45 0.24 -1.20 5.38
C GLN A 45 -0.32 -2.15 4.32
N SER A 46 -1.25 -1.67 3.51
CA SER A 46 -1.89 -2.47 2.47
C SER A 46 -2.02 -1.68 1.16
N ASP A 47 -2.34 -2.40 0.08
CA ASP A 47 -2.96 -1.78 -1.08
C ASP A 47 -4.42 -1.38 -0.74
N ALA A 48 -5.07 -0.63 -1.63
CA ALA A 48 -6.48 -0.24 -1.46
C ALA A 48 -7.48 -1.37 -1.77
N TYR A 49 -7.10 -2.65 -1.64
CA TYR A 49 -8.05 -3.73 -1.82
C TYR A 49 -9.19 -3.57 -0.81
N ILE A 50 -10.44 -3.53 -1.30
CA ILE A 50 -11.64 -3.13 -0.55
C ILE A 50 -11.75 -3.79 0.85
N PRO A 51 -11.49 -5.09 1.02
CA PRO A 51 -11.46 -5.72 2.34
C PRO A 51 -10.54 -5.07 3.38
N TYR A 52 -9.38 -4.53 2.98
CA TYR A 52 -8.49 -3.86 3.93
C TYR A 52 -9.03 -2.52 4.41
N ARG A 53 -9.88 -1.84 3.62
CA ARG A 53 -10.53 -0.61 4.07
C ARG A 53 -11.47 -0.85 5.24
N LYS A 54 -12.08 -2.04 5.36
CA LYS A 54 -12.87 -2.37 6.56
C LYS A 54 -12.06 -2.37 7.84
N LEU A 55 -10.74 -2.60 7.76
CA LEU A 55 -9.83 -2.51 8.90
C LEU A 55 -9.60 -1.07 9.38
N GLU A 56 -10.07 -0.06 8.63
CA GLU A 56 -10.03 1.35 9.04
C GLU A 56 -11.36 1.83 9.65
N SER A 57 -12.35 0.93 9.78
CA SER A 57 -13.67 1.25 10.33
C SER A 57 -13.72 1.15 11.86
N ASP A 58 -14.80 1.68 12.46
CA ASP A 58 -15.07 1.60 13.91
C ASP A 58 -15.14 0.17 14.46
N ALA A 59 -15.27 -0.85 13.60
CA ALA A 59 -15.18 -2.25 14.00
C ALA A 59 -13.75 -2.68 14.41
N TYR A 60 -12.73 -1.91 14.01
CA TYR A 60 -11.30 -2.17 14.28
C TYR A 60 -10.60 -0.91 14.81
N PRO A 61 -11.03 -0.35 15.96
CA PRO A 61 -10.55 0.95 16.45
C PRO A 61 -9.07 0.94 16.84
N ASP A 62 -8.48 -0.24 17.07
CA ASP A 62 -7.08 -0.41 17.42
C ASP A 62 -6.16 -0.55 16.19
N ILE A 63 -6.71 -0.48 14.96
CA ILE A 63 -5.96 -0.60 13.72
C ILE A 63 -5.83 0.76 13.04
N MET A 64 -4.59 1.16 12.77
CA MET A 64 -4.27 2.27 11.88
C MET A 64 -3.86 1.72 10.52
N ARG A 65 -4.68 1.93 9.49
CA ARG A 65 -4.31 1.56 8.13
C ARG A 65 -3.52 2.68 7.47
N ILE A 66 -2.37 2.35 6.90
CA ILE A 66 -1.60 3.25 6.04
C ILE A 66 -1.56 2.73 4.61
N ALA A 67 -1.55 3.65 3.66
CA ALA A 67 -1.54 3.31 2.23
C ALA A 67 -0.15 2.83 1.76
N CYS A 68 -0.14 2.15 0.61
CA CYS A 68 1.07 1.96 -0.19
C CYS A 68 1.14 3.05 -1.28
N LEU A 69 2.08 4.00 -1.15
CA LEU A 69 2.20 5.10 -2.11
C LEU A 69 2.55 4.62 -3.52
N GLN A 70 3.22 3.48 -3.67
CA GLN A 70 3.54 2.94 -4.98
C GLN A 70 2.29 2.52 -5.75
N HIS A 71 1.28 1.96 -5.07
CA HIS A 71 0.02 1.58 -5.72
C HIS A 71 -0.76 2.80 -6.19
N VAL A 72 -0.80 3.85 -5.38
CA VAL A 72 -1.39 5.15 -5.76
C VAL A 72 -0.66 5.71 -6.99
N LYS A 73 0.68 5.78 -6.92
CA LYS A 73 1.53 6.31 -8.01
C LYS A 73 1.40 5.52 -9.31
N ARG A 74 1.25 4.19 -9.25
CA ARG A 74 1.12 3.32 -10.44
C ARG A 74 -0.09 3.71 -11.28
N GLY A 75 -1.23 4.03 -10.66
CA GLY A 75 -2.43 4.45 -11.38
C GLY A 75 -2.19 5.67 -12.27
N PHE A 76 -1.42 6.65 -11.80
CA PHE A 76 -1.05 7.83 -12.59
C PHE A 76 0.01 7.52 -13.65
N ILE A 77 0.99 6.64 -13.36
CA ILE A 77 1.95 6.18 -14.39
C ILE A 77 1.23 5.50 -15.55
N ASP A 78 0.22 4.69 -15.26
CA ASP A 78 -0.54 3.92 -16.26
C ASP A 78 -1.44 4.80 -17.13
N CYS A 79 -1.65 6.08 -16.77
CA CYS A 79 -2.28 7.08 -17.64
C CYS A 79 -1.40 7.46 -18.84
N GLY A 80 -0.10 7.19 -18.78
CA GLY A 80 0.86 7.48 -19.84
C GLY A 80 1.58 8.81 -19.67
N LYS A 81 2.70 8.98 -20.39
CA LYS A 81 3.59 10.14 -20.28
C LYS A 81 3.03 11.42 -20.89
N GLU A 82 2.07 11.28 -21.81
CA GLU A 82 1.44 12.42 -22.50
C GLU A 82 0.34 13.09 -21.65
N ASP A 83 -0.13 12.41 -20.61
CA ASP A 83 -1.11 12.95 -19.66
C ASP A 83 -0.41 13.85 -18.64
N LYS A 84 -0.48 15.16 -18.85
CA LYS A 84 0.21 16.17 -18.03
C LYS A 84 -0.26 16.17 -16.58
N ASP A 85 -1.56 16.02 -16.35
CA ASP A 85 -2.12 15.99 -14.99
C ASP A 85 -1.60 14.77 -14.24
N ALA A 86 -1.57 13.61 -14.89
CA ALA A 86 -1.00 12.41 -14.29
C ALA A 86 0.49 12.57 -13.97
N GLN A 87 1.27 13.22 -14.85
CA GLN A 87 2.70 13.48 -14.58
C GLN A 87 2.89 14.45 -13.41
N GLU A 88 2.08 15.50 -13.31
CA GLU A 88 2.13 16.44 -12.18
C GLU A 88 1.84 15.74 -10.85
N VAL A 89 0.82 14.86 -10.79
CA VAL A 89 0.55 14.07 -9.59
C VAL A 89 1.70 13.11 -9.27
N VAL A 90 2.31 12.47 -10.27
CA VAL A 90 3.51 11.64 -10.09
C VAL A 90 4.66 12.44 -9.50
N ASP A 91 4.87 13.68 -9.94
CA ASP A 91 5.92 14.56 -9.45
C ASP A 91 5.68 15.03 -8.02
N ILE A 92 4.42 15.29 -7.65
CA ILE A 92 4.02 15.54 -6.26
C ILE A 92 4.36 14.32 -5.40
N LEU A 93 3.92 13.13 -5.80
CA LEU A 93 4.21 11.89 -5.08
C LEU A 93 5.72 11.62 -4.96
N ASN A 94 6.50 11.96 -6.00
CA ASN A 94 7.96 11.85 -5.98
C ASN A 94 8.63 12.77 -4.95
N ARG A 95 8.00 13.87 -4.53
CA ARG A 95 8.53 14.71 -3.45
C ARG A 95 8.60 13.96 -2.14
N PHE A 96 7.58 13.17 -1.78
CA PHE A 96 7.63 12.32 -0.57
C PHE A 96 8.84 11.39 -0.57
N TYR A 97 9.09 10.67 -1.67
CA TYR A 97 10.26 9.78 -1.78
C TYR A 97 11.59 10.53 -1.75
N ARG A 98 11.65 11.74 -2.31
CA ARG A 98 12.86 12.57 -2.29
C ARG A 98 13.21 13.05 -0.89
N GLU A 99 12.19 13.39 -0.09
CA GLU A 99 12.37 13.82 1.28
C GLU A 99 12.67 12.63 2.21
N ASP A 100 11.84 11.59 2.17
CA ASP A 100 11.93 10.42 3.05
C ASP A 100 13.28 9.71 2.94
N LYS A 101 13.89 9.66 1.74
CA LYS A 101 15.20 9.01 1.55
C LYS A 101 16.39 9.77 2.14
N LYS A 102 16.23 11.04 2.53
CA LYS A 102 17.33 11.84 3.09
C LYS A 102 17.76 11.32 4.45
N HIS A 103 16.83 10.71 5.19
CA HIS A 103 17.03 10.22 6.54
C HIS A 103 16.46 8.82 6.70
N LYS A 104 17.07 8.02 7.58
CA LYS A 104 16.64 6.64 7.79
C LYS A 104 16.87 6.23 9.23
N VAL A 105 15.84 5.71 9.88
CA VAL A 105 15.93 5.17 11.24
C VAL A 105 17.07 4.16 11.36
N GLY A 106 17.88 4.33 12.40
CA GLY A 106 19.05 3.49 12.68
C GLY A 106 20.30 3.82 11.86
N VAL A 107 20.24 4.82 10.98
CA VAL A 107 21.40 5.31 10.21
C VAL A 107 21.81 6.68 10.72
N ASN A 108 23.12 6.91 10.94
CA ASN A 108 23.66 8.18 11.43
C ASN A 108 22.99 8.69 12.72
N GLY A 109 22.52 7.79 13.58
CA GLY A 109 21.87 8.13 14.85
C GLY A 109 20.40 8.53 14.77
N TRP A 110 19.76 8.49 13.60
CA TRP A 110 18.34 8.85 13.46
C TRP A 110 17.44 7.89 14.23
N THR A 111 16.68 8.44 15.18
CA THR A 111 15.65 7.72 15.92
C THR A 111 14.31 7.69 15.16
N VAL A 112 13.35 6.94 15.67
CA VAL A 112 11.97 6.94 15.12
C VAL A 112 11.33 8.31 15.31
N GLU A 113 11.61 8.95 16.44
CA GLU A 113 11.13 10.26 16.84
C GLU A 113 11.70 11.35 15.93
N ASP A 114 13.01 11.32 15.65
CA ASP A 114 13.65 12.25 14.71
C ASP A 114 13.05 12.12 13.32
N HIS A 115 12.89 10.88 12.84
CA HIS A 115 12.34 10.64 11.51
C HIS A 115 10.87 11.06 11.41
N LEU A 116 10.08 10.85 12.46
CA LEU A 116 8.71 11.34 12.54
C LEU A 116 8.66 12.88 12.51
N ALA A 117 9.49 13.56 13.31
CA ALA A 117 9.56 15.01 13.32
C ALA A 117 9.96 15.56 11.93
N TYR A 118 10.89 14.91 11.25
CA TYR A 118 11.27 15.27 9.89
C TYR A 118 10.11 15.07 8.90
N ARG A 119 9.42 13.91 8.96
CA ARG A 119 8.20 13.67 8.17
C ARG A 119 7.16 14.75 8.37
N GLN A 120 6.88 15.11 9.62
CA GLN A 120 5.91 16.15 9.97
C GLN A 120 6.33 17.54 9.47
N SER A 121 7.62 17.78 9.22
CA SER A 121 8.11 19.07 8.70
C SER A 121 7.86 19.27 7.20
N TYR A 122 7.88 18.20 6.38
CA TYR A 122 7.74 18.31 4.92
C TYR A 122 6.41 17.79 4.39
N ALA A 123 5.80 16.81 5.07
CA ALA A 123 4.64 16.11 4.55
C ALA A 123 3.38 16.98 4.43
N PRO A 124 3.06 17.90 5.38
CA PRO A 124 1.84 18.71 5.29
C PRO A 124 1.72 19.48 3.97
N ASP A 125 2.79 20.17 3.56
CA ASP A 125 2.79 20.97 2.32
C ASP A 125 2.59 20.09 1.08
N ILE A 126 3.27 18.92 1.03
CA ILE A 126 3.16 18.00 -0.11
C ILE A 126 1.80 17.31 -0.15
N LEU A 127 1.21 17.01 1.02
CA LEU A 127 -0.15 16.47 1.14
C LEU A 127 -1.19 17.46 0.66
N GLN A 128 -1.04 18.74 1.04
CA GLN A 128 -1.91 19.81 0.57
C GLN A 128 -1.86 19.94 -0.96
N ASP A 129 -0.66 20.04 -1.54
CA ASP A 129 -0.49 20.09 -3.00
C ASP A 129 -1.11 18.88 -3.70
N LEU A 130 -0.98 17.69 -3.10
CA LEU A 130 -1.59 16.47 -3.62
C LEU A 130 -3.12 16.57 -3.60
N LEU A 131 -3.71 16.98 -2.48
CA LEU A 131 -5.17 17.08 -2.35
C LEU A 131 -5.74 18.10 -3.33
N GLU A 132 -5.15 19.30 -3.37
CA GLU A 132 -5.57 20.38 -4.27
C GLU A 132 -5.54 19.92 -5.73
N LYS A 133 -4.46 19.25 -6.16
CA LYS A 133 -4.36 18.74 -7.53
C LYS A 133 -5.38 17.64 -7.83
N LEU A 134 -5.65 16.74 -6.88
CA LEU A 134 -6.64 15.68 -7.05
C LEU A 134 -8.07 16.25 -7.14
N GLU A 135 -8.40 17.22 -6.30
CA GLU A 135 -9.70 17.90 -6.32
C GLU A 135 -9.89 18.75 -7.59
N GLU A 136 -8.83 19.44 -8.04
CA GLU A 136 -8.81 20.17 -9.31
C GLU A 136 -9.21 19.23 -10.46
N ILE A 137 -8.48 18.11 -10.62
CA ILE A 137 -8.76 17.13 -11.68
C ILE A 137 -10.16 16.54 -11.52
N SER A 138 -10.56 16.17 -10.30
CA SER A 138 -11.87 15.57 -10.04
C SER A 138 -13.05 16.51 -10.32
N SER A 139 -12.84 17.82 -10.29
CA SER A 139 -13.87 18.84 -10.55
C SER A 139 -14.12 19.11 -12.04
N ARG A 140 -13.24 18.60 -12.92
CA ARG A 140 -13.30 18.79 -14.36
C ARG A 140 -14.54 18.15 -14.98
N LYS A 141 -15.33 18.94 -15.71
CA LYS A 141 -16.57 18.47 -16.37
C LYS A 141 -16.32 17.64 -17.63
N ASP A 142 -15.15 17.78 -18.23
CA ASP A 142 -14.73 17.07 -19.44
C ASP A 142 -14.09 15.71 -19.15
N LEU A 143 -13.86 15.38 -17.86
CA LEU A 143 -13.26 14.14 -17.45
C LEU A 143 -14.28 12.99 -17.50
N LEU A 144 -14.07 12.04 -18.41
CA LEU A 144 -14.92 10.86 -18.51
C LEU A 144 -14.76 9.97 -17.26
N PRO A 145 -15.83 9.57 -16.56
CA PRO A 145 -15.74 8.80 -15.30
C PRO A 145 -15.00 7.45 -15.41
N LYS A 146 -14.92 6.87 -16.61
CA LYS A 146 -14.23 5.61 -16.88
C LYS A 146 -12.84 5.79 -17.50
N SER A 147 -12.36 7.03 -17.63
CA SER A 147 -10.98 7.29 -18.06
C SER A 147 -10.00 6.77 -17.01
N THR A 148 -8.80 6.41 -17.47
CA THR A 148 -7.70 6.00 -16.60
C THR A 148 -7.38 7.05 -15.53
N LEU A 149 -7.36 8.33 -15.93
CA LEU A 149 -7.12 9.45 -15.03
C LEU A 149 -8.23 9.58 -13.97
N ALA A 150 -9.51 9.51 -14.35
CA ALA A 150 -10.62 9.57 -13.39
C ALA A 150 -10.55 8.43 -12.36
N GLN A 151 -10.19 7.23 -12.81
CA GLN A 151 -10.03 6.07 -11.93
C GLN A 151 -8.85 6.24 -10.98
N ALA A 152 -7.71 6.77 -11.46
CA ALA A 152 -6.53 7.04 -10.63
C ALA A 152 -6.80 8.12 -9.58
N VAL A 153 -7.46 9.21 -9.96
CA VAL A 153 -7.85 10.29 -9.04
C VAL A 153 -8.84 9.79 -8.00
N GLY A 154 -9.90 9.09 -8.43
CA GLY A 154 -10.87 8.51 -7.49
C GLY A 154 -10.24 7.50 -6.54
N TYR A 155 -9.26 6.72 -7.02
CA TYR A 155 -8.48 5.83 -6.17
C TYR A 155 -7.68 6.61 -5.12
N ALA A 156 -6.93 7.63 -5.53
CA ALA A 156 -6.08 8.43 -4.65
C ALA A 156 -6.88 9.20 -3.60
N LEU A 157 -8.00 9.83 -3.98
CA LEU A 157 -8.90 10.53 -3.05
C LEU A 157 -9.47 9.58 -1.99
N ASN A 158 -9.88 8.37 -2.40
CA ASN A 158 -10.35 7.37 -1.46
C ASN A 158 -9.26 6.83 -0.51
N GLU A 159 -7.99 6.93 -0.88
CA GLU A 159 -6.84 6.53 -0.04
C GLU A 159 -6.26 7.69 0.75
N TYR A 160 -6.73 8.92 0.55
CA TYR A 160 -6.06 10.14 1.05
C TYR A 160 -5.82 10.12 2.56
N ASN A 161 -6.80 9.69 3.36
CA ASN A 161 -6.62 9.57 4.81
C ASN A 161 -5.53 8.55 5.18
N ALA A 162 -5.50 7.40 4.52
CA ALA A 162 -4.46 6.39 4.74
C ALA A 162 -3.08 6.82 4.20
N ILE A 163 -3.03 7.73 3.21
CA ILE A 163 -1.80 8.40 2.78
C ILE A 163 -1.31 9.35 3.87
N CYS A 164 -2.19 10.18 4.43
CA CYS A 164 -1.85 11.08 5.54
C CYS A 164 -1.32 10.30 6.76
N ASP A 165 -1.91 9.16 7.08
CA ASP A 165 -1.53 8.34 8.23
C ASP A 165 -0.10 7.77 8.14
N ILE A 166 0.49 7.66 6.94
CA ILE A 166 1.91 7.30 6.77
C ILE A 166 2.79 8.25 7.59
N PHE A 167 2.48 9.55 7.56
CA PHE A 167 3.29 10.61 8.17
C PHE A 167 2.97 10.85 9.64
N LYS A 168 2.11 10.02 10.23
CA LYS A 168 1.94 9.88 11.69
C LYS A 168 2.93 8.87 12.30
N ARG A 169 3.75 8.23 11.47
CA ARG A 169 4.72 7.19 11.85
C ARG A 169 6.12 7.55 11.35
N GLY A 170 7.14 7.36 12.18
CA GLY A 170 8.56 7.50 11.80
C GLY A 170 9.23 6.17 11.42
N ASP A 171 8.54 5.05 11.59
CA ASP A 171 9.10 3.69 11.54
C ASP A 171 8.51 2.81 10.43
N THR A 172 7.78 3.42 9.51
CA THR A 172 7.11 2.75 8.39
C THR A 172 7.79 3.11 7.07
N ALA A 173 7.77 2.20 6.10
CA ALA A 173 8.14 2.53 4.73
C ALA A 173 6.98 3.25 4.02
N LEU A 174 7.29 4.01 2.97
CA LEU A 174 6.28 4.65 2.11
C LEU A 174 5.49 3.65 1.25
N ASP A 175 6.04 2.45 1.05
CA ASP A 175 5.47 1.40 0.23
C ASP A 175 5.72 0.00 0.83
N ASN A 176 4.94 -0.96 0.36
CA ASN A 176 5.03 -2.36 0.78
C ASN A 176 5.86 -3.22 -0.21
N ASN A 177 6.82 -2.63 -0.95
CA ASN A 177 7.64 -3.35 -1.94
C ASN A 177 8.36 -4.57 -1.36
N TYR A 178 8.70 -4.53 -0.07
CA TYR A 178 9.33 -5.65 0.63
C TYR A 178 8.49 -6.93 0.51
N ILE A 179 7.20 -6.85 0.84
CA ILE A 179 6.31 -8.02 0.80
C ILE A 179 5.94 -8.39 -0.64
N GLU A 180 5.78 -7.41 -1.54
CA GLU A 180 5.55 -7.69 -2.96
C GLU A 180 6.71 -8.48 -3.60
N ARG A 181 7.96 -8.13 -3.24
CA ARG A 181 9.15 -8.84 -3.73
C ARG A 181 9.17 -10.28 -3.24
N ILE A 182 8.80 -10.51 -1.97
CA ILE A 182 8.69 -11.86 -1.41
C ILE A 182 7.58 -12.65 -2.10
N GLN A 183 6.41 -12.04 -2.29
CA GLN A 183 5.29 -12.66 -3.01
C GLN A 183 5.71 -13.07 -4.43
N ARG A 184 6.46 -12.23 -5.16
CA ARG A 184 6.98 -12.57 -6.50
C ARG A 184 7.84 -13.84 -6.50
N TYR A 185 8.76 -14.01 -5.55
CA TYR A 185 9.59 -15.23 -5.47
C TYR A 185 8.77 -16.50 -5.22
N ILE A 186 7.72 -16.37 -4.42
CA ILE A 186 6.84 -17.48 -4.08
C ILE A 186 5.96 -17.86 -5.26
N SER A 187 5.37 -16.87 -5.95
CA SER A 187 4.62 -17.11 -7.19
C SER A 187 5.49 -17.76 -8.28
N LEU A 188 6.75 -17.37 -8.42
CA LEU A 188 7.70 -18.01 -9.35
C LEU A 188 7.96 -19.47 -8.95
N SER A 189 8.18 -19.75 -7.66
CA SER A 189 8.38 -21.11 -7.14
C SER A 189 7.20 -22.05 -7.41
N PHE A 190 5.97 -21.53 -7.41
CA PHE A 190 4.78 -22.31 -7.79
C PHE A 190 4.63 -22.51 -9.29
N THR A 191 5.19 -21.62 -10.10
CA THR A 191 5.14 -21.70 -11.57
C THR A 191 6.14 -22.73 -12.11
N PHE A 192 7.26 -22.94 -11.41
CA PHE A 192 8.32 -23.90 -11.77
C PHE A 192 8.19 -25.29 -11.14
N ALA A 193 7.09 -25.60 -10.45
CA ALA A 193 6.86 -26.91 -9.84
C ALA A 193 5.79 -27.72 -10.59
N PRO A 194 6.08 -28.27 -11.80
CA PRO A 194 5.23 -29.32 -12.35
C PRO A 194 5.46 -30.60 -11.52
N GLY A 195 4.52 -30.93 -10.63
CA GLY A 195 4.34 -32.33 -10.20
C GLY A 195 4.55 -32.70 -8.73
N ASN A 196 4.94 -31.80 -7.82
CA ASN A 196 5.13 -32.22 -6.42
C ASN A 196 3.83 -32.16 -5.60
N LYS A 197 3.18 -33.33 -5.50
CA LYS A 197 2.22 -33.63 -4.42
C LYS A 197 2.98 -33.60 -3.10
N PHE A 198 2.78 -32.55 -2.30
CA PHE A 198 3.22 -32.55 -0.90
C PHE A 198 2.49 -33.69 -0.18
N LYS A 199 3.24 -34.72 0.21
CA LYS A 199 2.77 -35.79 1.10
C LYS A 199 2.52 -35.16 2.48
N ARG A 200 1.32 -35.38 3.02
CA ARG A 200 1.02 -35.21 4.44
C ARG A 200 2.04 -36.06 5.21
N ILE A 201 2.87 -35.44 6.03
CA ILE A 201 3.63 -36.15 7.05
C ILE A 201 2.67 -36.25 8.24
N GLY A 202 2.44 -37.48 8.68
CA GLY A 202 1.46 -37.84 9.71
C GLY A 202 1.83 -37.39 11.10
#